data_AF-A0A973R7T8-F1
#
_entry.id   AF-A0A973R7T8-F1
#
_cell.length_a   1.000
_cell.length_b   1.000
_cell.length_c   1.000
_cell.angle_alpha   90.00
_cell.angle_beta   90.00
_cell.angle_gamma   90.00
#
_symmetry.space_group_name_H-M   'P 1'
#
loop_
_entity.id
_entity.type
_entity.pdbx_description
1 polymer ?
#
loop_
_entity_poly.entity_id
_entity_poly.type
_entity_poly.pdbx_seq_one_letter_code
_entity_poly.pdbx_strand_id
1 'polypeptide(L)'
;MPSYDSLTFGPREREACAAMAAELDMDAVRRTASTLVDLVLTDDYVYLDALTDDVQSELLTPLAMLSEALDDRVDDALVIAAIRAVKSSSQGVLAQCPPQMRALIESLP
;
A
#
# COMPACT_ATOMS: atom_id res chain seq x y z
N MET A 1 -23.87 -1.23 1.03
CA MET A 1 -22.41 -1.10 1.20
C MET A 1 -21.78 -2.14 0.30
N PRO A 2 -20.86 -1.77 -0.61
CA PRO A 2 -20.10 -2.79 -1.32
C PRO A 2 -19.28 -3.55 -0.29
N SER A 3 -19.51 -4.86 -0.19
CA SER A 3 -18.62 -5.78 0.49
C SER A 3 -17.33 -5.79 -0.32
N TYR A 4 -16.21 -5.33 0.25
CA TYR A 4 -14.88 -5.53 -0.31
C TYR A 4 -14.48 -6.99 -0.07
N ASP A 5 -15.28 -7.89 -0.62
CA ASP A 5 -15.09 -9.32 -0.47
C ASP A 5 -13.87 -9.71 -1.30
N SER A 6 -12.77 -9.90 -0.59
CA SER A 6 -11.56 -10.57 -1.03
C SER A 6 -10.71 -9.80 -2.03
N LEU A 7 -9.59 -9.25 -1.53
CA LEU A 7 -8.33 -9.13 -2.25
C LEU A 7 -7.95 -10.50 -2.84
N THR A 8 -8.61 -10.90 -3.92
CA THR A 8 -8.46 -12.22 -4.52
C THR A 8 -7.35 -12.16 -5.55
N PHE A 9 -6.11 -12.04 -5.07
CA PHE A 9 -4.95 -12.25 -5.92
C PHE A 9 -4.99 -13.68 -6.46
N GLY A 10 -4.69 -13.86 -7.74
CA GLY A 10 -4.66 -15.19 -8.35
C GLY A 10 -3.65 -16.11 -7.64
N PRO A 11 -3.82 -17.44 -7.69
CA PRO A 11 -2.96 -18.37 -6.96
C PRO A 11 -1.46 -18.22 -7.30
N ARG A 12 -1.14 -17.92 -8.57
CA ARG A 12 0.25 -17.65 -9.00
C ARG A 12 0.82 -16.37 -8.40
N GLU A 13 -0.01 -15.35 -8.24
CA GLU A 13 0.40 -14.07 -7.69
C GLU A 13 0.62 -14.16 -6.19
N ARG A 14 -0.23 -14.91 -5.48
CA ARG A 14 -0.01 -15.22 -4.06
C ARG A 14 1.28 -16.00 -3.84
N GLU A 15 1.56 -17.00 -4.66
CA GLU A 15 2.81 -17.78 -4.57
C GLU A 15 4.04 -16.89 -4.78
N ALA A 16 4.02 -16.02 -5.79
CA ALA A 16 5.11 -15.07 -6.03
C ALA A 16 5.29 -14.07 -4.88
N CYS A 17 4.20 -13.54 -4.32
CA CYS A 17 4.27 -12.62 -3.20
C CYS A 17 4.72 -13.31 -1.90
N ALA A 18 4.32 -14.57 -1.68
CA ALA A 18 4.79 -15.39 -0.56
C ALA A 18 6.29 -15.70 -0.67
N ALA A 19 6.77 -16.04 -1.87
CA ALA A 19 8.20 -16.25 -2.10
C ALA A 19 9.00 -14.97 -1.82
N MET A 20 8.51 -13.82 -2.28
CA MET A 20 9.14 -12.53 -2.01
C MET A 20 9.11 -12.17 -0.52
N ALA A 21 7.98 -12.39 0.17
CA ALA A 21 7.86 -12.17 1.61
C ALA A 21 8.87 -13.02 2.41
N ALA A 22 9.13 -14.26 2.00
CA ALA A 22 10.09 -15.15 2.67
C ALA A 22 11.55 -14.66 2.59
N GLU A 23 11.87 -13.77 1.64
CA GLU A 23 13.20 -13.18 1.45
C GLU A 23 13.36 -11.81 2.12
N LEU A 24 12.27 -11.23 2.64
CA LEU A 24 12.23 -9.87 3.18
C LEU A 24 12.14 -9.86 4.70
N ASP A 25 12.66 -8.80 5.33
CA ASP A 25 12.32 -8.47 6.71
C ASP A 25 10.89 -7.93 6.75
N MET A 26 9.92 -8.82 6.93
CA MET A 26 8.50 -8.45 6.93
C MET A 26 8.12 -7.52 8.08
N ASP A 27 8.84 -7.52 9.19
CA ASP A 27 8.63 -6.54 10.26
C ASP A 27 9.03 -5.14 9.79
N ALA A 28 10.17 -5.00 9.10
CA ALA A 28 10.58 -3.74 8.50
C ALA A 28 9.61 -3.29 7.40
N VAL A 29 9.20 -4.20 6.52
CA VAL A 29 8.23 -3.92 5.45
C VAL A 29 6.90 -3.43 6.04
N ARG A 30 6.34 -4.14 7.03
CA ARG A 30 5.09 -3.77 7.69
C ARG A 30 5.20 -2.43 8.39
N ARG A 31 6.32 -2.12 9.05
CA ARG A 31 6.56 -0.79 9.66
C ARG A 31 6.54 0.34 8.63
N THR A 32 7.26 0.18 7.52
CA THR A 32 7.30 1.18 6.44
C THR A 32 5.92 1.37 5.81
N ALA A 33 5.24 0.27 5.51
CA ALA A 33 3.89 0.28 4.95
C ALA A 33 2.87 0.93 5.90
N SER A 34 2.93 0.62 7.20
CA SER A 34 2.08 1.24 8.22
C SER A 34 2.36 2.74 8.31
N THR A 35 3.64 3.15 8.28
CA THR A 35 4.01 4.57 8.30
C THR A 35 3.44 5.33 7.09
N LEU A 36 3.39 4.69 5.91
CA LEU A 36 2.78 5.28 4.72
C LEU A 36 1.25 5.40 4.86
N VAL A 37 0.59 4.35 5.33
CA VAL A 37 -0.86 4.34 5.56
C VAL A 37 -1.23 5.37 6.60
N ASP A 38 -0.56 5.38 7.75
CA ASP A 38 -0.79 6.33 8.85
C ASP A 38 -0.53 7.78 8.43
N LEU A 39 0.36 8.02 7.46
CA LEU A 39 0.59 9.37 6.93
C LEU A 39 -0.58 9.89 6.10
N VAL A 40 -1.21 9.01 5.30
CA VAL A 40 -2.18 9.41 4.28
C VAL A 40 -3.63 9.21 4.75
N LEU A 41 -3.90 8.10 5.44
CA LEU A 41 -5.22 7.71 5.93
C LEU A 41 -5.41 8.11 7.41
N THR A 42 -4.95 9.31 7.79
CA THR A 42 -5.18 9.86 9.13
C THR A 42 -6.68 10.08 9.40
N ASP A 43 -7.06 10.07 10.68
CA ASP A 43 -8.45 10.29 11.12
C ASP A 43 -9.05 11.62 10.64
N ASP A 44 -8.22 12.63 10.37
CA ASP A 44 -8.64 13.97 9.96
C ASP A 44 -8.59 14.20 8.44
N TYR A 45 -8.07 13.25 7.67
CA TYR A 45 -7.86 13.32 6.21
C TYR A 45 -7.11 14.57 5.70
N VAL A 46 -6.51 15.37 6.59
CA VAL A 46 -5.88 16.66 6.22
C VAL A 46 -4.74 16.44 5.24
N TYR A 47 -3.99 15.35 5.41
CA TYR A 47 -2.91 15.02 4.50
C TYR A 47 -3.43 14.61 3.12
N LEU A 48 -4.49 13.78 3.07
CA LEU A 48 -5.12 13.34 1.84
C LEU A 48 -5.72 14.53 1.07
N ASP A 49 -6.44 15.41 1.75
CA ASP A 49 -7.07 16.61 1.18
C ASP A 49 -6.07 17.62 0.61
N ALA A 50 -4.81 17.56 1.06
CA ALA A 50 -3.73 18.39 0.54
C ALA A 50 -3.08 17.83 -0.75
N LEU A 51 -3.38 16.58 -1.13
CA LEU A 51 -2.86 15.97 -2.35
C LEU A 51 -3.66 16.43 -3.57
N THR A 52 -3.05 16.37 -4.76
CA THR A 52 -3.77 16.64 -6.01
C THR A 52 -4.82 15.57 -6.27
N ASP A 53 -5.91 15.94 -6.96
CA ASP A 53 -6.98 15.00 -7.34
C ASP A 53 -6.42 13.76 -8.06
N ASP A 54 -5.41 13.93 -8.92
CA ASP A 54 -4.71 12.85 -9.61
C ASP A 54 -4.07 11.87 -8.60
N VAL A 55 -3.31 12.39 -7.62
CA VAL A 55 -2.64 11.57 -6.60
C VAL A 55 -3.69 10.85 -5.74
N GLN A 56 -4.76 11.54 -5.33
CA GLN A 56 -5.83 10.93 -4.55
C GLN A 56 -6.51 9.80 -5.33
N SER A 57 -6.87 10.04 -6.59
CA SER A 57 -7.58 9.06 -7.42
C SER A 57 -6.77 7.78 -7.68
N GLU A 58 -5.46 7.91 -7.88
CA GLU A 58 -4.56 6.79 -8.16
C GLU A 58 -4.19 6.01 -6.89
N LEU A 59 -4.03 6.69 -5.75
CA LEU A 59 -3.43 6.08 -4.55
C LEU A 59 -4.43 5.74 -3.45
N LEU A 60 -5.61 6.34 -3.40
CA LEU A 60 -6.56 6.08 -2.31
C LEU A 60 -6.97 4.61 -2.23
N THR A 61 -7.34 4.01 -3.36
CA THR A 61 -7.75 2.60 -3.42
C THR A 61 -6.62 1.64 -3.00
N PRO A 62 -5.41 1.69 -3.61
CA PRO A 62 -4.35 0.77 -3.23
C PRO A 62 -3.83 1.02 -1.80
N LEU A 63 -3.89 2.24 -1.26
CA LEU A 63 -3.56 2.50 0.15
C LEU A 63 -4.60 1.92 1.11
N ALA A 64 -5.89 1.96 0.77
CA ALA A 64 -6.93 1.30 1.54
C ALA A 64 -6.72 -0.23 1.54
N MET A 65 -6.41 -0.83 0.39
CA MET A 65 -6.07 -2.25 0.29
C MET A 65 -4.85 -2.62 1.15
N LEU A 66 -3.85 -1.74 1.19
CA LEU A 66 -2.67 -1.93 2.04
C LEU A 66 -3.02 -1.82 3.52
N SER A 67 -3.86 -0.87 3.92
CA SER A 67 -4.38 -0.76 5.29
C SER A 67 -5.08 -2.05 5.72
N GLU A 68 -5.99 -2.55 4.89
CA GLU A 68 -6.71 -3.81 5.16
C GLU A 68 -5.74 -5.00 5.29
N ALA A 69 -4.74 -5.11 4.41
CA ALA A 69 -3.73 -6.17 4.48
C ALA A 69 -2.80 -6.06 5.70
N LEU A 70 -2.59 -4.85 6.24
CA LEU A 70 -1.79 -4.63 7.45
C LEU A 70 -2.56 -4.99 8.72
N ASP A 71 -3.86 -4.76 8.75
CA ASP A 71 -4.75 -5.18 9.84
C ASP A 71 -4.81 -6.72 9.95
N ASP A 72 -4.81 -7.40 8.80
CA ASP A 72 -4.77 -8.85 8.74
C ASP A 72 -3.33 -9.36 8.90
N ARG A 73 -2.86 -9.47 10.15
CA ARG A 73 -1.49 -9.88 10.51
C ARG A 73 -1.10 -11.31 10.11
N VAL A 74 -1.95 -12.02 9.37
CA VAL A 74 -1.79 -13.46 9.10
C VAL A 74 -1.19 -13.74 7.73
N ASP A 75 -1.26 -12.81 6.77
CA ASP A 75 -0.84 -13.07 5.39
C ASP A 75 0.14 -12.00 4.85
N ASP A 76 1.44 -12.29 4.94
CA ASP A 76 2.50 -11.45 4.37
C ASP A 76 2.43 -11.36 2.83
N ALA A 77 1.88 -12.37 2.15
CA ALA A 77 1.71 -12.33 0.71
C ALA A 77 0.67 -11.28 0.30
N LEU A 78 -0.39 -11.09 1.10
CA LEU A 78 -1.36 -10.00 0.89
C LEU A 78 -0.71 -8.64 1.07
N VAL A 79 0.15 -8.47 2.07
CA VAL A 79 0.88 -7.21 2.30
C VAL A 79 1.77 -6.89 1.10
N ILE A 80 2.55 -7.85 0.61
CA ILE A 80 3.41 -7.65 -0.57
C ILE A 80 2.58 -7.34 -1.81
N ALA A 81 1.47 -8.03 -2.02
CA ALA A 81 0.60 -7.79 -3.16
C ALA A 81 -0.03 -6.37 -3.12
N ALA A 82 -0.48 -5.93 -1.95
CA ALA A 82 -1.01 -4.57 -1.76
C ALA A 82 0.09 -3.49 -1.94
N ILE A 83 1.30 -3.73 -1.42
CA ILE A 83 2.47 -2.85 -1.67
C ILE A 83 2.75 -2.71 -3.16
N ARG A 84 2.72 -3.81 -3.90
CA ARG A 84 2.94 -3.78 -5.36
C ARG A 84 1.85 -3.02 -6.09
N ALA A 85 0.60 -3.10 -5.63
CA ALA A 85 -0.49 -2.28 -6.15
C ALA A 85 -0.22 -0.78 -5.92
N VAL A 86 0.18 -0.38 -4.70
CA VAL A 86 0.58 1.00 -4.38
C VAL A 86 1.71 1.47 -5.30
N LYS A 87 2.78 0.68 -5.44
CA LYS A 87 3.91 1.04 -6.31
C LYS A 87 3.49 1.18 -7.76
N SER A 88 2.67 0.26 -8.27
CA SER A 88 2.16 0.31 -9.64
C SER A 88 1.35 1.58 -9.90
N SER A 89 0.37 1.88 -9.05
CA SER A 89 -0.46 3.08 -9.18
C SER A 89 0.35 4.38 -8.99
N SER A 90 1.41 4.35 -8.19
CA SER A 90 2.23 5.54 -7.96
C SER A 90 3.05 5.97 -9.17
N GLN A 91 3.32 5.10 -10.16
CA GLN A 91 4.29 5.40 -11.23
C GLN A 91 3.97 6.68 -12.02
N GLY A 92 2.69 6.97 -12.26
CA GLY A 92 2.24 8.17 -12.98
C GLY A 92 2.21 9.45 -12.14
N VAL A 93 2.17 9.32 -10.81
CA VAL A 93 1.91 10.43 -9.88
C VAL A 93 3.02 10.63 -8.85
N LEU A 94 4.08 9.81 -8.86
CA LEU A 94 5.15 9.82 -7.85
C LEU A 94 5.86 11.17 -7.75
N ALA A 95 6.03 11.87 -8.88
CA ALA A 95 6.65 13.20 -8.90
C ALA A 95 5.77 14.30 -8.29
N GLN A 96 4.46 14.07 -8.20
CA GLN A 96 3.49 14.98 -7.57
C GLN A 96 3.31 14.69 -6.08
N CYS A 97 3.76 13.52 -5.61
CA CYS A 97 3.68 13.14 -4.21
C CYS A 97 4.60 14.03 -3.36
N PRO A 98 4.18 14.43 -2.15
CA PRO A 98 5.05 15.13 -1.22
C PRO A 98 6.32 14.32 -0.91
N PRO A 99 7.47 14.97 -0.63
CA PRO A 99 8.76 14.29 -0.48
C PRO A 99 8.75 13.14 0.53
N GLN A 100 8.03 13.29 1.64
CA GLN A 100 7.92 12.27 2.67
C GLN A 100 7.16 11.03 2.19
N MET A 101 6.01 11.22 1.55
CA MET A 101 5.22 10.14 0.96
C MET A 101 5.98 9.43 -0.16
N ARG A 102 6.65 10.19 -1.02
CA ARG A 102 7.49 9.65 -2.08
C ARG A 102 8.61 8.76 -1.52
N ALA A 103 9.33 9.23 -0.49
CA ALA A 103 10.40 8.47 0.13
C ALA A 103 9.90 7.15 0.73
N LEU A 104 8.70 7.15 1.35
CA LEU A 104 8.08 5.94 1.87
C LEU A 104 7.71 4.96 0.75
N ILE A 105 7.09 5.43 -0.33
CA ILE A 105 6.75 4.60 -1.50
C ILE A 105 8.01 4.00 -2.15
N GLU A 106 9.07 4.78 -2.31
CA GLU A 106 10.35 4.33 -2.87
C GLU A 106 11.08 3.32 -1.96
N SER A 107 10.81 3.36 -0.64
CA SER A 107 11.38 2.43 0.34
C SER A 107 10.62 1.10 0.43
N LEU A 108 9.47 0.97 -0.21
CA LEU A 108 8.73 -0.28 -0.26
C LEU A 108 9.37 -1.26 -1.26
N PRO A 109 9.34 -2.57 -0.97
CA PRO A 109 9.92 -3.61 -1.82
C PRO A 109 9.29 -3.67 -3.22
#